data_AF-A0A7K4H8B4-F1
#
_entry.id   AF-A0A7K4H8B4-F1
#
_cell.length_a   1.000
_cell.length_b   1.000
_cell.length_c   1.000
_cell.angle_alpha   90.00
_cell.angle_beta   90.00
_cell.angle_gamma   90.00
#
_symmetry.space_group_name_H-M   'P 1'
#
loop_
_entity.id
_entity.type
_entity.pdbx_description
1 polymer ?
#
loop_
_entity_poly.entity_id
_entity_poly.type
_entity_poly.pdbx_seq_one_letter_code
_entity_poly.pdbx_strand_id
1 'polypeptide(L)'
;FVIYWIITIVIAGIWEVIENTILYLVGIKVELDSAANIITDITIWGIGGAVSWYMTDLMFLSEKYIRAYYIYGIMCLIMGLLIFVIFGFMTTNY
;
A
#
# COMPACT_ATOMS: atom_id res chain seq x y z
N PHE A 1 -16.53 5.86 4.45
CA PHE A 1 -15.58 5.87 3.31
C PHE A 1 -14.50 6.99 3.31
N VAL A 2 -14.82 8.25 2.92
CA VAL A 2 -13.82 9.28 2.53
C VAL A 2 -12.77 9.62 3.60
N ILE A 3 -13.18 9.78 4.86
CA ILE A 3 -12.27 10.12 5.97
C ILE A 3 -11.18 9.05 6.15
N TYR A 4 -11.55 7.77 6.06
CA TYR A 4 -10.60 6.66 6.21
C TYR A 4 -9.63 6.57 5.04
N TRP A 5 -10.06 6.91 3.83
CA TRP A 5 -9.18 7.04 2.68
C TRP A 5 -8.16 8.18 2.84
N ILE A 6 -8.59 9.34 3.34
CA ILE A 6 -7.68 10.45 3.66
C ILE A 6 -6.63 10.02 4.68
N ILE A 7 -7.01 9.26 5.71
CA ILE A 7 -6.08 8.70 6.69
C ILE A 7 -5.04 7.81 5.98
N THR A 8 -5.43 6.98 5.00
CA THR A 8 -4.47 6.17 4.23
C THR A 8 -3.46 7.04 3.47
N ILE A 9 -3.89 8.13 2.84
CA ILE A 9 -2.97 9.06 2.15
C ILE A 9 -2.00 9.72 3.14
N VAL A 10 -2.48 10.13 4.31
CA VAL A 10 -1.61 10.72 5.35
C VAL A 10 -0.57 9.71 5.83
N ILE A 11 -0.97 8.46 6.07
CA ILE A 11 -0.04 7.39 6.46
C ILE A 11 0.97 7.13 5.35
N ALA A 12 0.55 7.11 4.07
CA ALA A 12 1.47 6.98 2.95
C ALA A 12 2.50 8.12 2.94
N GLY A 13 2.08 9.37 3.14
CA GLY A 13 3.00 10.50 3.26
C GLY A 13 3.96 10.38 4.45
N ILE A 14 3.50 9.88 5.59
CA ILE A 14 4.38 9.62 6.75
C ILE A 14 5.38 8.50 6.45
N TRP A 15 4.93 7.46 5.75
CA TRP A 15 5.80 6.35 5.33
C TRP A 15 6.95 6.86 4.46
N GLU A 16 6.66 7.69 3.46
CA GLU A 16 7.68 8.31 2.60
C GLU A 16 8.71 9.12 3.40
N VAL A 17 8.27 9.83 4.45
CA VAL A 17 9.16 10.56 5.34
C VAL A 17 10.05 9.61 6.14
N ILE A 18 9.48 8.55 6.72
CA ILE A 18 10.24 7.54 7.48
C ILE A 18 11.26 6.84 6.58
N GLU A 19 10.85 6.47 5.37
CA GLU A 19 11.68 5.78 4.40
C GLU A 19 12.85 6.66 3.94
N ASN A 20 12.58 7.91 3.57
CA ASN A 20 13.60 8.85 3.11
C ASN A 20 14.40 9.53 4.23
N THR A 21 14.13 9.19 5.50
CA THR A 21 14.93 9.68 6.64
C THR A 21 15.53 8.52 7.43
N ILE A 22 14.71 7.79 8.17
CA ILE A 22 15.15 6.73 9.08
C ILE A 22 15.77 5.57 8.30
N LEU A 23 15.11 5.07 7.26
CA LEU A 23 15.65 3.93 6.50
C LEU A 23 16.93 4.29 5.75
N TYR A 24 17.05 5.54 5.29
CA TYR A 24 18.29 6.04 4.71
C TYR A 24 19.41 6.17 5.74
N LEU A 25 19.13 6.76 6.92
CA LEU A 25 20.12 6.95 7.98
C LEU A 25 20.67 5.64 8.55
N VAL A 26 19.84 4.60 8.66
CA VAL A 26 20.25 3.28 9.14
C VAL A 26 20.84 2.39 8.03
N GLY A 27 20.99 2.92 6.81
CA GLY A 27 21.61 2.22 5.68
C GLY A 27 20.77 1.08 5.10
N ILE A 28 19.48 0.99 5.44
CA ILE A 28 18.55 0.02 4.82
C ILE A 28 18.17 0.49 3.42
N LYS A 29 17.97 1.80 3.25
CA LYS A 29 17.69 2.42 1.95
C LYS A 29 18.96 3.02 1.37
N VAL A 30 19.29 2.63 0.14
CA VAL A 30 20.56 2.97 -0.52
C VAL A 30 20.54 4.39 -1.07
N GLU A 31 19.41 4.83 -1.62
CA GLU A 31 19.24 6.12 -2.27
C GLU A 31 17.95 6.80 -1.83
N LEU A 32 17.97 8.13 -1.75
CA LEU A 32 16.76 8.92 -1.49
C LEU A 32 15.87 8.93 -2.72
N ASP A 33 14.56 8.88 -2.49
CA ASP A 33 13.59 8.89 -3.56
C ASP A 33 13.56 10.22 -4.31
N SER A 34 13.39 10.11 -5.62
CA SER A 34 12.98 11.24 -6.43
C SER A 34 11.54 11.64 -6.10
N ALA A 35 11.18 12.89 -6.37
CA ALA A 35 9.81 13.36 -6.22
C ALA A 35 8.79 12.51 -7.01
N ALA A 36 9.20 11.95 -8.17
CA ALA A 36 8.35 11.08 -8.96
C ALA A 36 8.07 9.73 -8.26
N ASN A 37 9.06 9.18 -7.54
CA ASN A 37 8.88 7.92 -6.82
C ASN A 37 7.93 8.12 -5.63
N ILE A 38 8.18 9.14 -4.82
CA ILE A 38 7.32 9.54 -3.67
C ILE A 38 5.86 9.72 -4.11
N ILE A 39 5.63 10.45 -5.22
CA ILE A 39 4.27 10.67 -5.73
C ILE A 39 3.64 9.34 -6.19
N THR A 40 4.41 8.47 -6.82
CA THR A 40 3.93 7.18 -7.31
C THR A 40 3.52 6.28 -6.15
N ASP A 41 4.34 6.21 -5.10
CA ASP A 41 4.06 5.38 -3.92
C ASP A 41 2.82 5.86 -3.17
N ILE A 42 2.70 7.17 -2.92
CA ILE A 42 1.50 7.77 -2.32
C ILE A 42 0.26 7.52 -3.18
N THR A 43 0.39 7.60 -4.51
CA THR A 43 -0.72 7.37 -5.44
C THR A 43 -1.18 5.92 -5.42
N ILE A 44 -0.24 4.96 -5.46
CA ILE A 44 -0.55 3.52 -5.41
C ILE A 44 -1.21 3.17 -4.08
N TRP A 45 -0.68 3.66 -2.96
CA TRP A 45 -1.31 3.51 -1.63
C TRP A 45 -2.69 4.15 -1.58
N GLY A 46 -2.85 5.34 -2.16
CA GLY A 46 -4.12 6.05 -2.25
C GLY A 46 -5.17 5.24 -3.02
N ILE A 47 -4.84 4.72 -4.20
CA ILE A 47 -5.75 3.90 -5.01
C ILE A 47 -6.09 2.59 -4.28
N GLY A 48 -5.08 1.88 -3.76
CA GLY A 48 -5.27 0.63 -3.02
C GLY A 48 -6.15 0.83 -1.77
N GLY A 49 -5.90 1.91 -1.03
CA GLY A 49 -6.70 2.32 0.12
C GLY A 49 -8.14 2.68 -0.26
N ALA A 50 -8.36 3.40 -1.35
CA ALA A 50 -9.69 3.74 -1.83
C ALA A 50 -10.49 2.48 -2.17
N VAL A 51 -9.92 1.56 -2.94
CA VAL A 51 -10.59 0.31 -3.29
C VAL A 51 -10.89 -0.51 -2.03
N SER A 52 -9.92 -0.63 -1.12
CA SER A 52 -10.08 -1.38 0.13
C SER A 52 -11.20 -0.83 1.00
N TRP A 53 -11.21 0.49 1.25
CA TRP A 53 -12.23 1.13 2.08
C TRP A 53 -13.60 1.14 1.42
N TYR A 54 -13.67 1.24 0.09
CA TYR A 54 -14.94 1.17 -0.64
C TYR A 54 -15.55 -0.21 -0.50
N MET A 55 -14.75 -1.26 -0.65
CA MET A 55 -15.19 -2.62 -0.42
C MET A 55 -15.64 -2.80 1.04
N THR A 56 -14.86 -2.33 2.01
CA THR A 56 -15.22 -2.41 3.44
C THR A 56 -16.58 -1.76 3.73
N ASP A 57 -16.83 -0.58 3.15
CA ASP A 57 -18.11 0.14 3.26
C ASP A 57 -19.27 -0.71 2.72
N LEU A 58 -19.11 -1.28 1.51
CA LEU A 58 -20.10 -2.20 0.94
C LEU A 58 -20.33 -3.44 1.82
N MET A 59 -19.27 -4.01 2.40
CA MET A 59 -19.34 -5.30 3.07
C MET A 59 -19.90 -5.22 4.49
N PHE A 60 -19.52 -4.19 5.27
CA PHE A 60 -19.85 -4.10 6.69
C PHE A 60 -20.98 -3.12 7.00
N LEU A 61 -21.14 -2.06 6.20
CA LEU A 61 -22.18 -1.06 6.44
C LEU A 61 -23.45 -1.35 5.62
N SER A 62 -23.34 -2.09 4.50
CA SER A 62 -24.48 -2.40 3.63
C SER A 62 -24.91 -3.87 3.62
N GLU A 63 -24.25 -4.75 4.39
CA GLU A 63 -24.45 -6.23 4.49
C GLU A 63 -24.49 -6.99 3.15
N LYS A 64 -24.14 -6.29 2.07
CA LYS A 64 -24.19 -6.78 0.71
C LYS A 64 -22.82 -7.40 0.45
N TYR A 65 -22.78 -8.71 0.27
CA TYR A 65 -21.65 -9.45 -0.31
C TYR A 65 -20.49 -9.84 0.61
N ILE A 66 -20.76 -10.44 1.78
CA ILE A 66 -19.71 -11.01 2.67
C ILE A 66 -18.75 -12.01 1.98
N ARG A 67 -19.19 -12.71 0.92
CA ARG A 67 -18.33 -13.62 0.14
C ARG A 67 -17.28 -12.87 -0.70
N ALA A 68 -17.58 -11.65 -1.14
CA ALA A 68 -16.64 -10.81 -1.87
C ALA A 68 -15.47 -10.35 -0.98
N TYR A 69 -15.67 -10.26 0.34
CA TYR A 69 -14.61 -9.96 1.32
C TYR A 69 -13.49 -10.98 1.28
N TYR A 70 -13.82 -12.27 1.40
CA TYR A 70 -12.82 -13.33 1.41
C TYR A 70 -12.07 -13.38 0.07
N ILE A 71 -12.76 -13.18 -1.04
CA ILE A 71 -12.12 -13.13 -2.37
C ILE A 71 -11.20 -11.90 -2.48
N TYR A 72 -11.65 -10.71 -2.06
CA TYR A 72 -10.84 -9.50 -2.09
C TYR A 72 -9.61 -9.59 -1.18
N GLY A 73 -9.78 -10.09 0.05
CA GLY A 73 -8.67 -10.34 0.97
C GLY A 73 -7.66 -11.34 0.42
N ILE A 74 -8.12 -12.42 -0.22
CA ILE A 74 -7.25 -13.38 -0.90
C ILE A 74 -6.52 -12.72 -2.08
N MET A 75 -7.19 -11.88 -2.88
CA MET A 75 -6.55 -11.14 -3.97
C MET A 75 -5.48 -10.18 -3.48
N CYS A 76 -5.75 -9.42 -2.40
CA CYS A 76 -4.76 -8.54 -1.77
C CYS A 76 -3.58 -9.32 -1.20
N LEU A 77 -3.83 -10.47 -0.57
CA LEU A 77 -2.78 -11.34 -0.07
C LEU A 77 -1.90 -11.87 -1.22
N ILE A 78 -2.51 -12.38 -2.29
CA ILE A 78 -1.80 -12.86 -3.49
C ILE A 78 -0.98 -11.72 -4.10
N MET A 79 -1.56 -10.52 -4.24
CA MET A 79 -0.85 -9.36 -4.78
C MET A 79 0.36 -8.97 -3.91
N GLY A 80 0.19 -8.91 -2.58
CA GLY A 80 1.28 -8.64 -1.66
C GLY A 80 2.39 -9.69 -1.75
N LEU A 81 2.03 -10.97 -1.89
CA LEU A 81 2.97 -12.07 -2.01
C LEU A 81 3.71 -12.03 -3.36
N LEU A 82 3.03 -11.71 -4.46
CA LEU A 82 3.64 -11.50 -5.78
C LEU A 82 4.63 -10.33 -5.76
N ILE A 83 4.24 -9.20 -5.18
CA ILE A 83 5.14 -8.04 -5.01
C ILE A 83 6.36 -8.47 -4.20
N PHE A 84 6.17 -9.12 -3.05
CA PHE A 84 7.29 -9.53 -2.20
C PHE A 84 8.23 -10.54 -2.89
N VAL A 85 7.70 -11.50 -3.64
CA VAL A 85 8.50 -12.47 -4.40
C VAL A 85 9.25 -11.80 -5.54
N ILE A 86 8.60 -10.94 -6.32
CA ILE A 86 9.21 -10.25 -7.45
C ILE A 86 10.30 -9.30 -6.97
N PHE A 87 10.00 -8.45 -5.99
CA PHE A 87 11.01 -7.56 -5.41
C PHE A 87 12.14 -8.36 -4.76
N GLY A 88 11.83 -9.38 -3.96
CA GLY A 88 12.85 -10.25 -3.36
C GLY A 88 13.75 -10.94 -4.39
N PHE A 89 13.20 -11.39 -5.52
CA PHE A 89 14.00 -11.95 -6.63
C PHE A 89 14.89 -10.90 -7.28
N MET A 90 14.39 -9.67 -7.47
CA MET A 90 15.19 -8.57 -8.02
C MET A 90 16.32 -8.15 -7.08
N THR A 91 16.09 -8.14 -5.75
CA THR A 91 17.12 -7.75 -4.78
C THR A 91 18.19 -8.81 -4.53
N THR A 92 17.94 -10.08 -4.88
CA THR A 92 18.89 -11.19 -4.63
C THR A 92 19.66 -11.67 -5.85
N ASN A 93 19.20 -11.33 -7.07
CA ASN A 93 19.84 -11.76 -8.32
C ASN A 93 20.49 -10.60 -9.11
N TYR A 94 20.52 -9.40 -8.54
CA TYR A 94 21.31 -8.25 -8.98
C TYR A 94 22.11 -7.71 -7.79
#